data_AF-A0A7L1DZV8-F1
#
_entry.id   AF-A0A7L1DZV8-F1
#
_cell.length_a   1.000
_cell.length_b   1.000
_cell.length_c   1.000
_cell.angle_alpha   90.00
_cell.angle_beta   90.00
_cell.angle_gamma   90.00
#
_symmetry.space_group_name_H-M   'P 1'
#
loop_
_entity.id
_entity.type
_entity.pdbx_description
1 polymer ?
#
loop_
_entity_poly.entity_id
_entity_poly.type
_entity_poly.pdbx_seq_one_letter_code
_entity_poly.pdbx_strand_id
1 'polypeptide(L)'
;MPSRKKSCMFGCSFCACVGSLALICVALATPRWAGSELRFARAGSNLTVSLTYGLFRGTCEQFVDLGLQVPKNTFQVSDALSSSSSSSSRSLNVATIVVLVLALLSSLLSSAFTCTNAVSNPYQTFLGPVGVYTWNSVCGVLILLAMILFPVNVEGSRLPVDLVPGGCSTQVETHLGSKHSYGYSYWIMLLILLLNIASLTIIYSYDHATYSKKKEQERPIENAPKDVILF
;
A
#
# COMPACT_ATOMS: atom_id res chain seq x y z
N MET A 1 4.79 -4.10 -35.78
CA MET A 1 3.89 -3.31 -34.90
C MET A 1 3.13 -4.25 -33.98
N PRO A 2 2.90 -3.91 -32.69
CA PRO A 2 2.06 -4.71 -31.79
C PRO A 2 0.61 -4.71 -32.27
N SER A 3 -0.11 -5.84 -32.07
CA SER A 3 -1.55 -5.90 -32.38
C SER A 3 -2.33 -4.88 -31.54
N ARG A 4 -3.38 -4.26 -32.11
CA ARG A 4 -4.28 -3.33 -31.39
C ARG A 4 -4.81 -3.91 -30.07
N LYS A 5 -5.10 -5.22 -30.05
CA LYS A 5 -5.59 -5.92 -28.85
C LYS A 5 -4.51 -5.98 -27.75
N LYS A 6 -3.26 -6.28 -28.12
CA LYS A 6 -2.11 -6.29 -27.20
C LYS A 6 -1.91 -4.90 -26.58
N SER A 7 -1.78 -3.88 -27.43
CA SER A 7 -1.50 -2.51 -26.98
C SER A 7 -2.60 -1.98 -26.04
N CYS A 8 -3.87 -2.28 -26.33
CA CYS A 8 -4.99 -1.92 -25.45
C CYS A 8 -4.90 -2.59 -24.07
N MET A 9 -4.70 -3.92 -24.01
CA MET A 9 -4.64 -4.65 -22.73
C MET A 9 -3.44 -4.22 -21.87
N PHE A 10 -2.26 -4.07 -22.47
CA PHE A 10 -1.09 -3.54 -21.76
C PHE A 10 -1.25 -2.06 -21.38
N GLY A 11 -1.95 -1.25 -22.19
CA GLY A 11 -2.31 0.12 -21.85
C GLY A 11 -3.23 0.20 -20.62
N CYS A 12 -4.26 -0.64 -20.54
CA CYS A 12 -5.14 -0.72 -19.37
C CYS A 12 -4.38 -1.14 -18.11
N SER A 13 -3.50 -2.14 -18.23
CA SER A 13 -2.63 -2.58 -17.12
C SER A 13 -1.64 -1.49 -16.70
N PHE A 14 -1.09 -0.73 -17.66
CA PHE A 14 -0.25 0.43 -17.37
C PHE A 14 -1.00 1.50 -16.56
N CYS A 15 -2.22 1.85 -16.96
CA CYS A 15 -3.05 2.79 -16.20
C CYS A 15 -3.31 2.31 -14.76
N ALA A 16 -3.55 1.01 -14.57
CA ALA A 16 -3.73 0.42 -13.24
C ALA A 16 -2.44 0.52 -12.40
N CYS A 17 -1.26 0.28 -13.00
CA CYS A 17 0.03 0.40 -12.32
C CYS A 17 0.38 1.86 -11.98
N VAL A 18 0.12 2.80 -12.88
CA VAL A 18 0.32 4.24 -12.60
C VAL A 18 -0.65 4.72 -11.52
N GLY A 19 -1.90 4.25 -11.55
CA GLY A 19 -2.88 4.52 -10.50
C GLY A 19 -2.42 3.99 -9.14
N SER A 20 -1.90 2.77 -9.09
CA SER A 20 -1.37 2.19 -7.84
C SER A 20 -0.15 2.96 -7.34
N LEU A 21 0.77 3.35 -8.22
CA LEU A 21 1.93 4.21 -7.88
C LEU A 21 1.47 5.55 -7.28
N ALA A 22 0.53 6.23 -7.93
CA ALA A 22 0.02 7.51 -7.45
C ALA A 22 -0.65 7.38 -6.08
N LEU A 23 -1.42 6.32 -5.86
CA LEU A 23 -2.06 6.06 -4.57
C LEU A 23 -1.05 5.71 -3.47
N ILE A 24 0.06 5.02 -3.77
CA ILE A 24 1.14 4.79 -2.79
C ILE A 24 1.77 6.14 -2.39
N CYS A 25 2.03 7.03 -3.35
CA CYS A 25 2.51 8.38 -3.05
C CYS A 25 1.53 9.17 -2.16
N VAL A 26 0.23 9.09 -2.46
CA VAL A 26 -0.81 9.74 -1.65
C VAL A 26 -0.80 9.17 -0.23
N ALA A 27 -0.77 7.84 -0.08
CA ALA A 27 -0.73 7.20 1.23
C ALA A 27 0.50 7.64 2.05
N LEU A 28 1.68 7.75 1.43
CA LEU A 28 2.89 8.25 2.11
C LEU A 28 2.79 9.73 2.50
N ALA A 29 2.16 10.56 1.68
CA ALA A 29 2.07 12.00 1.89
C ALA A 29 0.98 12.41 2.91
N THR A 30 -0.10 11.62 3.04
CA THR A 30 -1.26 12.04 3.83
C THR A 30 -1.11 11.73 5.32
N PRO A 31 -1.43 12.70 6.21
CA PRO A 31 -1.23 12.57 7.65
C PRO A 31 -2.39 11.90 8.40
N ARG A 32 -3.34 11.25 7.69
CA ARG A 32 -4.56 10.69 8.30
C ARG A 32 -4.67 9.19 8.08
N TRP A 33 -3.80 8.45 8.77
CA TRP A 33 -3.79 6.98 8.76
C TRP A 33 -4.61 6.40 9.89
N ALA A 34 -4.47 6.95 11.09
CA ALA A 34 -5.26 6.56 12.24
C ALA A 34 -5.62 7.77 13.11
N GLY A 35 -6.81 7.70 13.70
CA GLY A 35 -7.27 8.50 14.81
C GLY A 35 -7.29 7.63 16.07
N SER A 36 -6.85 8.18 17.19
CA SER A 36 -6.92 7.51 18.49
C SER A 36 -7.40 8.48 19.54
N GLU A 37 -8.45 8.11 20.25
CA GLU A 37 -8.94 8.83 21.43
C GLU A 37 -8.41 8.11 22.66
N LEU A 38 -7.61 8.82 23.45
CA LEU A 38 -6.97 8.30 24.65
C LEU A 38 -7.54 9.04 25.85
N ARG A 39 -8.02 8.29 26.84
CA ARG A 39 -8.50 8.85 28.10
C ARG A 39 -7.47 8.66 29.19
N PHE A 40 -7.21 9.74 29.90
CA PHE A 40 -6.19 9.78 30.93
C PHE A 40 -6.71 10.47 32.19
N ALA A 41 -6.28 10.00 33.35
CA ALA A 41 -6.49 10.70 34.61
C ALA A 41 -5.37 11.72 34.83
N ARG A 42 -5.72 12.95 35.21
CA ARG A 42 -4.77 14.01 35.60
C ARG A 42 -5.25 14.68 36.87
N ALA A 43 -4.50 14.51 37.97
CA ALA A 43 -4.58 15.26 39.23
C ALA A 43 -5.94 15.97 39.49
N GLY A 44 -7.02 15.18 39.61
CA GLY A 44 -8.38 15.68 39.94
C GLY A 44 -9.36 15.86 38.77
N SER A 45 -8.96 15.62 37.52
CA SER A 45 -9.84 15.68 36.34
C SER A 45 -9.48 14.60 35.29
N ASN A 46 -10.43 14.28 34.41
CA ASN A 46 -10.14 13.43 33.25
C ASN A 46 -9.74 14.30 32.05
N LEU A 47 -8.74 13.82 31.32
CA LEU A 47 -8.26 14.38 30.06
C LEU A 47 -8.57 13.41 28.93
N THR A 48 -9.27 13.88 27.91
CA THR A 48 -9.43 13.15 26.65
C THR A 48 -8.49 13.75 25.60
N VAL A 49 -7.57 12.96 25.08
CA VAL A 49 -6.63 13.34 24.02
C VAL A 49 -7.08 12.71 22.72
N SER A 50 -7.37 13.52 21.72
CA SER A 50 -7.63 13.07 20.36
C SER A 50 -6.36 13.23 19.53
N LEU A 51 -5.83 12.10 19.08
CA LEU A 51 -4.61 12.01 18.31
C LEU A 51 -4.96 11.59 16.88
N THR A 52 -4.60 12.39 15.88
CA THR A 52 -4.69 11.98 14.47
C THR A 52 -3.30 11.98 13.88
N TYR A 53 -2.85 10.88 13.30
CA TYR A 53 -1.49 10.76 12.80
C TYR A 53 -1.39 9.96 11.49
N GLY A 54 -0.36 10.29 10.72
CA GLY A 54 0.14 9.53 9.59
C GLY A 54 1.50 8.91 9.94
N LEU A 55 2.29 8.56 8.92
CA LEU A 55 3.61 7.97 9.13
C LEU A 55 4.63 8.99 9.63
N PHE A 56 4.59 10.22 9.12
CA PHE A 56 5.61 11.24 9.39
C PHE A 56 5.13 12.37 10.31
N ARG A 57 3.85 12.73 10.23
CA ARG A 57 3.28 13.87 10.97
C ARG A 57 1.98 13.47 11.65
N GLY A 58 1.73 14.06 12.81
CA GLY A 58 0.49 13.94 13.54
C GLY A 58 0.00 15.27 14.10
N THR A 59 -1.24 15.28 14.52
CA THR A 59 -1.90 16.37 15.22
C THR A 59 -2.49 15.86 16.52
N CYS A 60 -2.27 16.62 17.58
CA CYS A 60 -2.82 16.37 18.90
C CYS A 60 -3.83 17.46 19.26
N GLU A 61 -5.00 17.04 19.73
CA GLU A 61 -6.03 17.91 20.32
C GLU A 61 -6.35 17.40 21.72
N GLN A 62 -6.39 18.30 22.70
CA GLN A 62 -6.68 17.93 24.10
C GLN A 62 -8.00 18.55 24.54
N PHE A 63 -8.82 17.73 25.17
CA PHE A 63 -10.09 18.11 25.77
C PHE A 63 -10.02 17.81 27.27
N VAL A 64 -10.08 18.87 28.07
CA VAL A 64 -10.22 18.74 29.53
C VAL A 64 -11.72 18.75 29.85
N ASP A 65 -12.18 17.84 30.71
CA ASP A 65 -13.61 17.69 31.09
C ASP A 65 -14.26 18.99 31.64
N LEU A 66 -13.46 20.01 31.95
CA LEU A 66 -13.90 21.37 32.32
C LEU A 66 -14.31 22.24 31.11
N GLY A 67 -14.45 21.67 29.91
CA GLY A 67 -14.83 22.39 28.69
C GLY A 67 -13.70 23.20 28.05
N LEU A 68 -12.45 23.01 28.50
CA LEU A 68 -11.27 23.69 27.96
C LEU A 68 -10.69 22.87 26.80
N GLN A 69 -10.77 23.43 25.58
CA GLN A 69 -10.11 22.88 24.40
C GLN A 69 -8.73 23.52 24.24
N VAL A 70 -7.67 22.71 24.31
CA VAL A 70 -6.30 23.19 24.03
C VAL A 70 -6.11 23.24 22.51
N PRO A 71 -5.46 24.29 21.97
CA PRO A 71 -5.24 24.41 20.54
C PRO A 71 -4.52 23.19 19.94
N LYS A 72 -4.94 22.84 18.73
CA LYS A 72 -4.39 21.74 17.93
C LYS A 72 -2.90 21.95 17.69
N ASN A 73 -2.07 21.05 18.20
CA ASN A 73 -0.63 21.09 17.96
C ASN A 73 -0.22 20.05 16.92
N THR A 74 0.65 20.43 16.00
CA THR A 74 1.26 19.52 15.02
C THR A 74 2.61 19.03 15.52
N PHE A 75 2.89 17.74 15.39
CA PHE A 75 4.17 17.15 15.78
C PHE A 75 4.71 16.20 14.71
N GLN A 76 6.02 16.00 14.71
CA GLN A 76 6.66 14.97 13.89
C GLN A 76 6.64 13.64 14.64
N VAL A 77 6.21 12.59 13.95
CA VAL A 77 6.11 11.24 14.55
C VAL A 77 7.49 10.73 14.94
N SER A 78 8.52 11.00 14.14
CA SER A 78 9.92 10.63 14.45
C SER A 78 10.40 11.24 15.76
N ASP A 79 10.16 12.54 15.95
CA ASP A 79 10.63 13.28 17.12
C ASP A 79 9.89 12.83 18.37
N ALA A 80 8.57 12.68 18.27
CA ALA A 80 7.75 12.16 19.36
C ALA A 80 8.18 10.75 19.77
N LEU A 81 8.46 9.87 18.81
CA LEU A 81 8.91 8.50 19.07
C LEU A 81 10.36 8.45 19.54
N SER A 82 11.19 9.45 19.23
CA SER A 82 12.56 9.58 19.75
C SER A 82 12.57 9.91 21.25
N SER A 83 11.59 10.71 21.69
CA SER A 83 11.40 11.10 23.08
C SER A 83 10.82 9.99 23.96
N SER A 84 10.11 9.03 23.36
CA SER A 84 9.58 7.86 24.06
C SER A 84 10.62 6.74 24.20
N SER A 85 10.55 6.00 25.30
CA SER A 85 11.44 4.88 25.62
C SER A 85 11.15 3.60 24.81
N SER A 86 10.09 3.57 24.00
CA SER A 86 9.66 2.39 23.22
C SER A 86 10.39 2.26 21.88
N SER A 87 11.48 1.49 21.86
CA SER A 87 12.23 1.18 20.64
C SER A 87 11.41 0.37 19.61
N SER A 88 10.48 -0.48 20.08
CA SER A 88 9.63 -1.33 19.23
C SER A 88 8.75 -0.51 18.28
N SER A 89 8.00 0.45 18.81
CA SER A 89 7.07 1.29 18.05
C SER A 89 7.79 2.06 16.93
N ARG A 90 9.01 2.52 17.24
CA ARG A 90 9.91 3.19 16.28
C ARG A 90 10.36 2.28 15.16
N SER A 91 10.83 1.09 15.50
CA SER A 91 11.30 0.11 14.53
C SER A 91 10.19 -0.31 13.55
N LEU A 92 8.97 -0.54 14.04
CA LEU A 92 7.81 -0.93 13.23
C LEU A 92 7.29 0.20 12.34
N ASN A 93 7.36 1.45 12.81
CA ASN A 93 7.00 2.62 11.99
C ASN A 93 7.98 2.76 10.82
N VAL A 94 9.29 2.73 11.11
CA VAL A 94 10.34 2.76 10.08
C VAL A 94 10.21 1.59 9.12
N ALA A 95 9.96 0.37 9.61
CA ALA A 95 9.74 -0.80 8.77
C ALA A 95 8.56 -0.60 7.82
N THR A 96 7.43 -0.05 8.31
CA THR A 96 6.27 0.28 7.47
C THR A 96 6.63 1.28 6.38
N ILE A 97 7.39 2.33 6.69
CA ILE A 97 7.86 3.32 5.70
C ILE A 97 8.72 2.65 4.63
N VAL A 98 9.71 1.85 5.04
CA VAL A 98 10.62 1.16 4.12
C VAL A 98 9.88 0.21 3.19
N VAL A 99 8.93 -0.57 3.73
CA VAL A 99 8.09 -1.49 2.95
C VAL A 99 7.26 -0.73 1.90
N LEU A 100 6.68 0.42 2.25
CA LEU A 100 5.93 1.25 1.30
C LEU A 100 6.82 1.87 0.21
N VAL A 101 8.05 2.28 0.54
CA VAL A 101 9.02 2.78 -0.45
C VAL A 101 9.42 1.66 -1.41
N LEU A 102 9.66 0.44 -0.91
CA LEU A 102 9.92 -0.72 -1.76
C LEU A 102 8.71 -1.04 -2.66
N ALA A 103 7.48 -0.93 -2.15
CA ALA A 103 6.27 -1.10 -2.95
C ALA A 103 6.16 -0.05 -4.07
N LEU A 104 6.51 1.21 -3.76
CA LEU A 104 6.54 2.30 -4.74
C LEU A 104 7.53 2.01 -5.88
N LEU A 105 8.75 1.57 -5.55
CA LEU A 105 9.76 1.18 -6.54
C LEU A 105 9.30 -0.01 -7.39
N SER A 106 8.67 -1.01 -6.75
CA SER A 106 8.10 -2.17 -7.44
C SER A 106 6.98 -1.77 -8.41
N SER A 107 6.11 -0.83 -8.01
CA SER A 107 5.05 -0.30 -8.88
C SER A 107 5.61 0.51 -10.05
N LEU A 108 6.68 1.29 -9.82
CA LEU A 108 7.38 2.02 -10.87
C LEU A 108 7.97 1.07 -11.93
N LEU A 109 8.63 0.00 -11.48
CA LEU A 109 9.17 -1.05 -12.36
C LEU A 109 8.05 -1.74 -13.16
N SER A 110 6.95 -2.11 -12.50
CA SER A 110 5.77 -2.69 -13.17
C SER A 110 5.19 -1.75 -14.24
N SER A 111 5.13 -0.46 -13.95
CA SER A 111 4.66 0.58 -14.89
C SER A 111 5.60 0.72 -16.10
N ALA A 112 6.91 0.67 -15.88
CA ALA A 112 7.90 0.73 -16.97
C ALA A 112 7.79 -0.50 -17.90
N PHE A 113 7.63 -1.71 -17.34
CA PHE A 113 7.47 -2.93 -18.13
C PHE A 113 6.15 -2.95 -18.90
N THR A 114 5.03 -2.54 -18.30
CA THR A 114 3.74 -2.45 -18.99
C THR A 114 3.75 -1.41 -20.12
N CYS A 115 4.36 -0.24 -19.89
CA CYS A 115 4.56 0.78 -20.93
C CYS A 115 5.37 0.24 -22.10
N THR A 116 6.50 -0.43 -21.82
CA THR A 116 7.36 -1.00 -22.85
C THR A 116 6.62 -2.07 -23.67
N ASN A 117 5.78 -2.89 -23.04
CA ASN A 117 4.96 -3.88 -23.75
C ASN A 117 3.79 -3.27 -24.54
N ALA A 118 3.29 -2.11 -24.13
CA ALA A 118 2.22 -1.41 -24.83
C ALA A 118 2.71 -0.81 -26.16
N VAL A 119 3.92 -0.23 -26.16
CA VAL A 119 4.50 0.46 -27.32
C VAL A 119 5.36 -0.49 -28.18
N SER A 120 6.11 -1.39 -27.55
CA SER A 120 7.12 -2.23 -28.20
C SER A 120 6.79 -3.72 -28.15
N ASN A 121 7.45 -4.50 -29.01
CA ASN A 121 7.47 -5.96 -28.91
C ASN A 121 8.85 -6.39 -28.41
N PRO A 122 9.08 -6.45 -27.08
CA PRO A 122 10.36 -6.87 -26.55
C PRO A 122 10.65 -8.33 -26.95
N TYR A 123 11.88 -8.57 -27.42
CA TYR A 123 12.36 -9.91 -27.80
C TYR A 123 12.80 -10.75 -26.58
N GLN A 124 13.05 -10.11 -25.44
CA GLN A 124 13.49 -10.75 -24.20
C GLN A 124 12.30 -11.09 -23.30
N THR A 125 12.31 -12.30 -22.73
CA THR A 125 11.25 -12.84 -21.85
C THR A 125 11.08 -12.03 -20.56
N PHE A 126 12.17 -11.43 -20.03
CA PHE A 126 12.12 -10.61 -18.81
C PHE A 126 11.35 -9.30 -19.00
N LEU A 127 11.44 -8.69 -20.20
CA LEU A 127 10.64 -7.52 -20.56
C LEU A 127 9.23 -7.90 -21.04
N GLY A 128 8.85 -9.18 -20.98
CA GLY A 128 7.53 -9.66 -21.37
C GLY A 128 6.51 -9.67 -20.22
N PRO A 129 5.44 -10.49 -20.31
CA PRO A 129 4.41 -10.64 -19.28
C PRO A 129 4.98 -11.06 -17.91
N VAL A 130 6.05 -11.86 -17.91
CA VAL A 130 6.69 -12.39 -16.70
C VAL A 130 7.19 -11.27 -15.78
N GLY A 131 7.89 -10.27 -16.32
CA GLY A 131 8.37 -9.13 -15.53
C GLY A 131 7.23 -8.32 -14.92
N VAL A 132 6.10 -8.21 -15.60
CA VAL A 132 4.95 -7.51 -15.02
C VAL A 132 4.34 -8.32 -13.89
N TYR A 133 4.19 -9.64 -14.02
CA TYR A 133 3.69 -10.48 -12.93
C TYR A 133 4.56 -10.40 -11.68
N THR A 134 5.88 -10.46 -11.84
CA THR A 134 6.80 -10.46 -10.69
C THR A 134 6.72 -9.14 -9.94
N TRP A 135 6.90 -8.00 -10.61
CA TRP A 135 6.92 -6.69 -9.95
C TRP A 135 5.54 -6.24 -9.46
N ASN A 136 4.46 -6.67 -10.11
CA ASN A 136 3.11 -6.40 -9.63
C ASN A 136 2.75 -7.26 -8.41
N SER A 137 3.15 -8.55 -8.41
CA SER A 137 2.98 -9.44 -7.26
C SER A 137 3.80 -8.99 -6.06
N VAL A 138 5.07 -8.63 -6.25
CA VAL A 138 5.94 -8.08 -5.20
C VAL A 138 5.32 -6.81 -4.60
N CYS A 139 4.81 -5.90 -5.45
CA CYS A 139 4.08 -4.72 -4.98
C CYS A 139 2.87 -5.09 -4.12
N GLY A 140 2.04 -6.02 -4.58
CA GLY A 140 0.88 -6.50 -3.83
C GLY A 140 1.23 -7.09 -2.46
N VAL A 141 2.26 -7.93 -2.39
CA VAL A 141 2.74 -8.54 -1.14
C VAL A 141 3.28 -7.48 -0.18
N LEU A 142 4.06 -6.52 -0.67
CA LEU A 142 4.58 -5.42 0.17
C LEU A 142 3.46 -4.54 0.72
N ILE A 143 2.41 -4.26 -0.07
CA ILE A 143 1.23 -3.51 0.39
C ILE A 143 0.46 -4.30 1.47
N LEU A 144 0.29 -5.61 1.28
CA LEU A 144 -0.30 -6.48 2.31
C LEU A 144 0.53 -6.48 3.60
N LEU A 145 1.85 -6.52 3.48
CA LEU A 145 2.74 -6.45 4.63
C LEU A 145 2.61 -5.11 5.36
N ALA A 146 2.55 -3.98 4.65
CA ALA A 146 2.32 -2.67 5.24
C ALA A 146 0.96 -2.56 5.95
N MET A 147 -0.09 -3.16 5.36
CA MET A 147 -1.43 -3.26 5.96
C MET A 147 -1.45 -4.06 7.27
N ILE A 148 -0.51 -4.98 7.48
CA ILE A 148 -0.39 -5.76 8.72
C ILE A 148 0.50 -5.02 9.72
N LEU A 149 1.67 -4.53 9.28
CA LEU A 149 2.64 -3.86 10.14
C LEU A 149 2.06 -2.63 10.85
N PHE A 150 1.21 -1.85 10.16
CA PHE A 150 0.65 -0.63 10.73
C PHE A 150 -0.31 -0.91 11.90
N PRO A 151 -1.38 -1.72 11.77
CA PRO A 151 -2.23 -2.11 12.90
C PRO A 151 -1.48 -2.81 14.04
N VAL A 152 -0.52 -3.68 13.72
CA VAL A 152 0.34 -4.32 14.72
C VAL A 152 1.13 -3.29 15.53
N ASN A 153 1.56 -2.21 14.89
CA ASN A 153 2.22 -1.11 15.59
C ASN A 153 1.24 -0.31 16.47
N VAL A 154 0.03 -0.06 16.00
CA VAL A 154 -1.02 0.68 16.73
C VAL A 154 -1.47 -0.08 17.97
N GLU A 155 -1.83 -1.35 17.84
CA GLU A 155 -2.42 -2.16 18.91
C GLU A 155 -1.36 -2.90 19.74
N GLY A 156 -0.39 -3.53 19.06
CA GLY A 156 0.63 -4.36 19.70
C GLY A 156 1.69 -3.54 20.44
N SER A 157 2.22 -2.50 19.79
CA SER A 157 3.25 -1.62 20.40
C SER A 157 2.66 -0.38 21.08
N ARG A 158 1.33 -0.21 21.08
CA ARG A 158 0.63 0.94 21.69
C ARG A 158 1.17 2.29 21.23
N LEU A 159 1.50 2.39 19.94
CA LEU A 159 2.06 3.61 19.33
C LEU A 159 1.31 4.91 19.67
N PRO A 160 -0.04 4.96 19.78
CA PRO A 160 -0.75 6.17 20.20
C PRO A 160 -0.33 6.66 21.58
N VAL A 161 -0.06 5.76 22.54
CA VAL A 161 0.34 6.10 23.91
C VAL A 161 1.75 6.70 23.92
N ASP A 162 2.65 6.13 23.13
CA ASP A 162 4.04 6.61 23.00
C ASP A 162 4.14 7.98 22.33
N LEU A 163 3.16 8.34 21.50
CA LEU A 163 3.10 9.62 20.81
C LEU A 163 2.63 10.77 21.70
N VAL A 164 1.90 10.50 22.79
CA VAL A 164 1.32 11.55 23.64
C VAL A 164 2.39 12.40 24.34
N PRO A 165 3.41 11.83 25.01
CA PRO A 165 4.41 12.63 25.73
C PRO A 165 5.14 13.61 24.81
N GLY A 166 5.58 13.15 23.63
CA GLY A 166 6.33 13.97 22.67
C GLY A 166 5.46 14.86 21.78
N GLY A 167 4.25 14.43 21.43
CA GLY A 167 3.36 15.16 20.53
C GLY A 167 2.45 16.17 21.21
N CYS A 168 1.98 15.86 22.42
CA CYS A 168 1.06 16.68 23.20
C CYS A 168 1.75 17.41 24.37
N SER A 169 3.06 17.19 24.58
CA SER A 169 3.86 17.77 25.67
C SER A 169 3.19 17.61 27.05
N THR A 170 2.52 16.49 27.26
CA THR A 170 1.78 16.22 28.50
C THR A 170 2.36 15.01 29.20
N GLN A 171 2.75 15.17 30.46
CA GLN A 171 2.99 14.04 31.36
C GLN A 171 1.64 13.45 31.73
N VAL A 172 1.54 12.13 31.60
CA VAL A 172 0.28 11.43 31.78
C VAL A 172 0.49 10.22 32.66
N GLU A 173 -0.25 10.14 33.76
CA GLU A 173 0.04 9.20 34.85
C GLU A 173 -0.74 7.89 34.74
N THR A 174 -1.98 7.91 34.25
CA THR A 174 -2.81 6.69 34.18
C THR A 174 -3.65 6.65 32.91
N HIS A 175 -3.41 5.63 32.08
CA HIS A 175 -4.18 5.33 30.87
C HIS A 175 -5.47 4.58 31.23
N LEU A 176 -6.63 5.19 30.98
CA LEU A 176 -7.94 4.61 31.31
C LEU A 176 -8.56 3.83 30.16
N GLY A 177 -8.21 4.15 28.91
CA GLY A 177 -8.73 3.44 27.74
C GLY A 177 -8.39 4.13 26.42
N SER A 178 -8.35 3.32 25.36
CA SER A 178 -8.04 3.77 24.00
C SER A 178 -9.14 3.33 23.03
N LYS A 179 -9.57 4.24 22.15
CA LYS A 179 -10.43 3.94 21.01
C LYS A 179 -9.66 4.27 19.73
N HIS A 180 -9.50 3.29 18.86
CA HIS A 180 -8.75 3.42 17.61
C HIS A 180 -9.71 3.44 16.41
N SER A 181 -9.45 4.34 15.47
CA SER A 181 -10.20 4.45 14.21
C SER A 181 -9.22 4.63 13.05
N TYR A 182 -9.40 3.88 11.96
CA TYR A 182 -8.55 3.97 10.78
C TYR A 182 -9.07 5.02 9.79
N GLY A 183 -8.17 5.90 9.35
CA GLY A 183 -8.45 6.97 8.41
C GLY A 183 -8.40 6.53 6.94
N TYR A 184 -8.76 7.43 6.04
CA TYR A 184 -8.82 7.15 4.60
C TYR A 184 -7.48 6.70 4.01
N SER A 185 -6.35 7.21 4.52
CA SER A 185 -5.01 6.88 3.98
C SER A 185 -4.70 5.40 4.15
N TYR A 186 -5.20 4.80 5.22
CA TYR A 186 -5.10 3.36 5.44
C TYR A 186 -5.96 2.59 4.44
N TRP A 187 -7.23 2.98 4.27
CA TRP A 187 -8.16 2.30 3.34
C TRP A 187 -7.77 2.42 1.87
N ILE A 188 -7.03 3.46 1.48
CA ILE A 188 -6.45 3.60 0.13
C ILE A 188 -5.54 2.41 -0.21
N MET A 189 -4.89 1.77 0.77
CA MET A 189 -4.08 0.57 0.51
C MET A 189 -4.89 -0.62 0.00
N LEU A 190 -6.16 -0.74 0.39
CA LEU A 190 -7.06 -1.75 -0.16
C LEU A 190 -7.33 -1.49 -1.65
N LEU A 191 -7.54 -0.22 -2.02
CA LEU A 191 -7.70 0.17 -3.42
C LEU A 191 -6.43 -0.12 -4.25
N ILE A 192 -5.24 0.10 -3.68
CA ILE A 192 -3.95 -0.25 -4.31
C ILE A 192 -3.89 -1.76 -4.58
N LEU A 193 -4.30 -2.60 -3.63
CA LEU A 193 -4.34 -4.04 -3.80
C LEU A 193 -5.28 -4.47 -4.93
N LEU A 194 -6.48 -3.87 -5.00
CA LEU A 194 -7.44 -4.13 -6.06
C LEU A 194 -6.89 -3.76 -7.46
N LEU A 195 -6.18 -2.63 -7.58
CA LEU A 195 -5.55 -2.23 -8.83
C LEU A 195 -4.44 -3.19 -9.27
N ASN A 196 -3.64 -3.69 -8.33
CA ASN A 196 -2.63 -4.70 -8.61
C ASN A 196 -3.27 -6.02 -9.07
N ILE A 197 -4.33 -6.49 -8.38
CA ILE A 197 -5.09 -7.68 -8.80
C ILE A 197 -5.67 -7.48 -10.21
N ALA A 198 -6.30 -6.33 -10.48
CA ALA A 198 -6.85 -6.03 -11.80
C ALA A 198 -5.77 -6.06 -12.90
N SER A 199 -4.59 -5.49 -12.63
CA SER A 199 -3.45 -5.54 -13.55
C SER A 199 -3.03 -6.99 -13.84
N LEU A 200 -2.88 -7.82 -12.81
CA LEU A 200 -2.56 -9.24 -12.93
C LEU A 200 -3.61 -9.99 -13.76
N THR A 201 -4.90 -9.76 -13.51
CA THR A 201 -6.00 -10.39 -14.26
C THR A 201 -5.99 -9.99 -15.73
N ILE A 202 -5.73 -8.72 -16.06
CA ILE A 202 -5.66 -8.24 -17.44
C ILE A 202 -4.53 -8.97 -18.18
N ILE A 203 -3.35 -9.06 -17.58
CA ILE A 203 -2.19 -9.70 -18.22
C ILE A 203 -2.40 -11.21 -18.33
N TYR A 204 -3.01 -11.83 -17.31
CA TYR A 204 -3.37 -13.25 -17.34
C TYR A 204 -4.32 -13.56 -18.49
N SER A 205 -5.36 -12.75 -18.67
CA SER A 205 -6.30 -12.92 -19.78
C SER A 205 -5.62 -12.77 -21.14
N TYR A 206 -4.67 -11.84 -21.28
CA TYR A 206 -3.89 -11.66 -22.50
C TYR A 206 -2.98 -12.86 -22.80
N ASP A 207 -2.25 -13.32 -21.79
CA ASP A 207 -1.30 -14.42 -21.93
C ASP A 207 -2.03 -15.74 -22.23
N HIS A 208 -3.13 -16.00 -21.52
CA HIS A 208 -3.97 -17.16 -21.76
C HIS A 208 -4.60 -17.16 -23.17
N ALA A 209 -5.12 -16.02 -23.63
CA ALA A 209 -5.67 -15.90 -24.97
C ALA A 209 -4.60 -16.10 -26.06
N THR A 210 -3.37 -15.64 -25.81
CA THR A 210 -2.24 -15.83 -26.73
C THR A 210 -1.78 -17.29 -26.75
N TYR A 211 -1.72 -17.94 -25.58
CA TYR A 211 -1.37 -19.33 -25.43
C TYR A 211 -2.39 -20.26 -26.11
N SER A 212 -3.70 -20.03 -25.93
CA SER A 212 -4.76 -20.82 -26.58
C SER A 212 -4.62 -20.78 -28.10
N LYS A 213 -4.38 -19.59 -28.67
CA LYS A 213 -4.19 -19.42 -30.12
C LYS A 213 -2.97 -20.15 -30.66
N LYS A 214 -1.84 -20.11 -29.93
CA LYS A 214 -0.64 -20.86 -30.33
C LYS A 214 -0.91 -22.36 -30.32
N LYS A 215 -1.56 -22.86 -29.27
CA LYS A 215 -1.93 -24.27 -29.14
C LYS A 215 -2.92 -24.73 -30.23
N GLU A 216 -3.83 -23.87 -30.68
CA GLU A 216 -4.71 -24.14 -31.83
C GLU A 216 -3.93 -24.20 -33.15
N GLN A 217 -2.99 -23.27 -33.35
CA GLN A 217 -2.14 -23.22 -34.55
C GLN A 217 -1.13 -24.37 -34.63
N GLU A 218 -0.75 -24.96 -33.50
CA GLU A 218 0.14 -26.13 -33.41
C GLU A 218 -0.58 -27.48 -33.62
N ARG A 219 -1.91 -27.49 -33.83
CA ARG A 219 -2.66 -28.69 -34.28
C ARG A 219 -2.96 -28.77 -35.79
N PRO A 220 -2.09 -28.35 -36.74
CA PRO A 220 -2.40 -28.47 -38.16
C PRO A 220 -2.26 -29.91 -38.66
N ILE A 221 -1.50 -30.75 -37.97
CA ILE A 221 -1.26 -32.17 -38.33
C ILE A 221 -2.47 -33.09 -38.10
N GLU A 222 -3.47 -32.67 -37.31
CA GLU A 222 -4.68 -33.47 -37.09
C GLU A 222 -5.75 -33.24 -38.17
N ASN A 223 -5.63 -32.15 -38.93
CA ASN A 223 -6.50 -31.80 -40.06
C ASN A 223 -5.84 -32.04 -41.43
N ALA A 224 -4.67 -32.70 -41.47
CA ALA A 224 -4.08 -33.12 -42.73
C ALA A 224 -5.00 -34.22 -43.35
N PRO A 225 -5.45 -34.08 -44.61
CA PRO A 225 -6.26 -35.10 -45.24
C PRO A 225 -5.47 -36.41 -45.25
N LYS A 226 -6.03 -37.46 -44.64
CA LYS A 226 -5.44 -38.81 -44.61
C LYS A 226 -5.29 -39.43 -46.00
N ASP A 227 -5.82 -38.78 -47.02
CA ASP A 227 -5.92 -39.27 -48.39
C ASP A 227 -4.60 -39.14 -49.18
N VAL A 228 -3.54 -38.54 -48.60
CA VAL A 228 -2.26 -38.28 -49.29
C VAL A 228 -1.11 -39.18 -48.82
N ILE A 229 -1.31 -40.03 -47.81
CA ILE A 229 -0.23 -40.86 -47.21
C ILE A 229 -0.21 -42.31 -47.75
N LEU A 230 -0.81 -42.55 -48.90
CA LEU A 230 -0.93 -43.89 -49.50
C LEU A 230 -0.27 -43.91 -50.88
N PHE A 231 1.05 -43.73 -50.91
CA PHE A 231 1.94 -44.12 -52.02
C PHE A 231 3.30 -44.56 -51.48
#